data_AF-A0A524DU05-F1
#
_entry.id   AF-A0A524DU05-F1
#
_cell.length_a   1.000
_cell.length_b   1.000
_cell.length_c   1.000
_cell.angle_alpha   90.00
_cell.angle_beta   90.00
_cell.angle_gamma   90.00
#
_symmetry.space_group_name_H-M   'P 1'
#
loop_
_entity.id
_entity.type
_entity.pdbx_description
1 polymer ?
#
loop_
_entity_poly.entity_id
_entity_poly.type
_entity_poly.pdbx_seq_one_letter_code
_entity_poly.pdbx_strand_id
1 'polypeptide(L)' 'MKDKSGKTYNIEARRISKNSFVRFARQFPGGYTELFEQMVVMKDLDTGEIGSGLMEHLRTIKTE' A
#
# COMPACT_ATOMS: atom_id res chain seq x y z
N MET A 1 10.41 6.50 5.94
CA MET A 1 9.66 7.66 6.47
C MET A 1 9.82 7.65 7.97
N LYS A 2 10.08 8.82 8.60
CA LYS A 2 10.20 8.92 10.07
C LYS A 2 8.91 9.53 10.63
N ASP A 3 8.51 9.12 11.83
CA ASP A 3 7.40 9.78 12.53
C ASP A 3 7.80 11.14 13.10
N LYS A 4 6.88 11.82 13.79
CA LYS A 4 7.11 13.14 14.41
C LYS A 4 8.21 13.14 15.47
N SER A 5 8.58 11.99 16.02
CA SER A 5 9.67 11.82 16.99
C SER A 5 11.01 11.46 16.33
N GLY A 6 11.03 11.29 15.00
CA GLY A 6 12.21 10.85 14.26
C GLY A 6 12.41 9.33 14.27
N LYS A 7 11.46 8.56 14.81
CA LYS A 7 11.52 7.10 14.82
C LYS A 7 11.20 6.55 13.43
N THR A 8 12.02 5.59 13.00
CA THR A 8 11.77 4.75 11.82
C THR A 8 11.17 3.44 12.30
N TYR A 9 10.23 2.89 11.53
CA TYR A 9 9.62 1.60 11.81
C TYR A 9 9.95 0.62 10.68
N ASN A 10 10.37 -0.59 11.04
CA ASN A 10 10.58 -1.68 10.09
C ASN A 10 9.30 -2.51 10.00
N ILE A 11 8.46 -2.24 8.98
CA ILE A 11 7.16 -2.90 8.84
C ILE A 11 7.19 -3.88 7.66
N GLU A 12 6.79 -5.13 7.91
CA GLU A 12 6.40 -6.08 6.87
C GLU A 12 4.88 -6.01 6.67
N ALA A 13 4.43 -5.83 5.43
CA ALA A 13 3.00 -5.83 5.10
C ALA A 13 2.68 -6.91 4.07
N ARG A 14 1.68 -7.73 4.37
CA ARG A 14 1.18 -8.79 3.48
C ARG A 14 -0.33 -8.68 3.32
N ARG A 15 -0.83 -8.88 2.10
CA ARG A 15 -2.29 -8.88 1.84
C ARG A 15 -2.98 -9.95 2.68
N ILE A 16 -4.11 -9.60 3.32
CA ILE A 16 -4.87 -10.52 4.19
C ILE A 16 -5.38 -11.74 3.41
N SER A 17 -5.89 -11.52 2.21
CA SER A 17 -6.33 -12.59 1.30
C SER A 17 -6.08 -12.20 -0.15
N LYS A 18 -6.03 -13.17 -1.07
CA LYS A 18 -5.77 -12.88 -2.50
C LYS A 18 -6.75 -11.85 -3.09
N ASN A 19 -7.99 -11.83 -2.59
CA ASN A 19 -9.10 -11.05 -3.12
C ASN A 19 -9.46 -9.83 -2.25
N SER A 20 -8.73 -9.55 -1.16
CA SER A 20 -8.99 -8.39 -0.30
C SER A 20 -8.33 -7.12 -0.86
N PHE A 21 -8.73 -6.75 -2.07
CA PHE A 21 -8.28 -5.53 -2.73
C PHE A 21 -9.38 -4.94 -3.61
N VAL A 22 -9.28 -3.64 -3.87
CA VAL A 22 -10.04 -2.94 -4.89
C VAL A 22 -9.06 -2.19 -5.80
N ARG A 23 -9.44 -2.07 -7.08
CA ARG A 23 -8.65 -1.35 -8.08
C ARG A 23 -9.57 -0.42 -8.86
N PHE A 24 -9.25 0.86 -8.86
CA PHE A 24 -9.87 1.86 -9.71
C PHE A 24 -8.83 2.34 -10.72
N ALA A 25 -9.18 2.36 -12.00
CA ALA A 25 -8.28 2.83 -13.04
C ALA A 25 -9.01 3.80 -13.98
N ARG A 26 -8.36 4.90 -14.32
CA ARG A 26 -8.83 5.89 -15.29
C ARG A 26 -7.80 6.03 -16.39
N GLN A 27 -8.23 5.79 -17.63
CA GLN A 27 -7.41 6.01 -18.83
C GLN A 27 -7.36 7.50 -19.19
N PHE A 28 -6.24 7.92 -19.78
CA PHE A 28 -6.07 9.21 -20.44
C PHE A 28 -5.18 9.04 -21.69
N PRO A 29 -5.18 9.98 -22.65
CA PRO A 29 -4.29 9.86 -23.82
C PRO A 29 -2.82 9.72 -23.39
N GLY A 30 -2.16 8.63 -23.79
CA GLY A 30 -0.77 8.33 -23.45
C GLY A 30 -0.55 7.66 -22.07
N GLY A 31 -1.60 7.21 -21.37
CA GLY A 31 -1.41 6.45 -20.13
C GLY A 31 -2.66 6.22 -19.29
N TYR A 32 -2.44 5.89 -18.02
CA TYR A 32 -3.51 5.72 -17.04
C TYR A 32 -3.07 6.06 -15.62
N THR A 33 -4.03 6.45 -14.79
CA THR A 33 -3.86 6.51 -13.34
C THR A 33 -4.66 5.40 -12.72
N GLU A 34 -4.08 4.71 -11.75
CA GLU A 34 -4.80 3.74 -10.95
C GLU A 34 -4.54 3.90 -9.46
N LEU A 35 -5.60 3.61 -8.72
CA LEU A 35 -5.62 3.46 -7.28
C LEU A 35 -5.81 1.97 -6.98
N PHE A 36 -4.83 1.40 -6.30
CA PHE A 36 -4.87 0.02 -5.83
C PHE A 36 -4.87 0.02 -4.31
N GLU A 37 -5.98 -0.40 -3.71
CA GLU A 37 -6.15 -0.48 -2.26
C GLU A 37 -6.31 -1.93 -1.83
N GLN A 38 -5.67 -2.31 -0.73
CA GLN A 38 -5.74 -3.67 -0.22
C GLN A 38 -5.73 -3.70 1.31
N MET A 39 -6.48 -4.65 1.87
CA MET A 39 -6.38 -4.98 3.30
C MET A 39 -5.10 -5.79 3.52
N VAL A 40 -4.31 -5.40 4.51
CA VAL A 40 -3.03 -6.04 4.86
C VAL A 40 -2.96 -6.41 6.32
N VAL A 41 -2.26 -7.50 6.62
CA VAL A 41 -1.65 -7.74 7.93
C VAL A 41 -0.31 -7.03 7.92
N MET A 42 -0.07 -6.18 8.91
CA MET A 42 1.19 -5.51 9.15
C MET A 42 1.86 -6.14 10.36
N LYS A 43 3.17 -6.36 10.28
CA LYS A 43 4.01 -6.81 11.38
C LYS A 43 5.12 -5.79 11.59
N ASP A 44 5.21 -5.27 12.80
CA ASP A 44 6.40 -4.54 13.25
C ASP A 44 7.53 -5.56 13.48
N LEU A 45 8.61 -5.43 12.71
CA LEU A 45 9.76 -6.31 12.78
C LEU A 45 10.66 -6.01 13.99
N ASP A 46 10.53 -4.82 14.58
CA ASP A 46 11.28 -4.39 15.75
C ASP A 46 10.63 -4.88 17.05
N THR A 47 9.28 -4.88 17.14
CA THR A 47 8.53 -5.29 18.35
C THR A 47 7.85 -6.65 18.24
N GLY A 48 7.60 -7.13 17.02
CA GLY A 48 6.80 -8.33 16.76
C GLY A 48 5.28 -8.11 16.81
N GLU A 49 4.82 -6.88 17.07
CA GLU A 49 3.39 -6.56 17.10
C GLU A 49 2.74 -6.77 15.72
N ILE A 50 1.51 -7.29 15.72
CA ILE A 50 0.75 -7.59 14.52
C ILE A 50 -0.56 -6.81 14.54
N GLY A 51 -0.85 -6.12 13.45
CA GLY A 51 -2.10 -5.40 13.24
C GLY A 51 -2.67 -5.62 11.84
N SER A 52 -3.90 -5.17 11.63
CA SER A 52 -4.52 -5.08 10.31
C SER A 52 -4.67 -3.63 9.88
N GLY A 53 -4.54 -3.37 8.59
CA GLY A 53 -4.74 -2.03 8.05
C GLY A 53 -5.00 -2.02 6.55
N LEU A 54 -4.99 -0.82 5.97
CA LEU A 54 -5.09 -0.58 4.54
C LEU A 54 -3.72 -0.19 3.99
N MET A 55 -3.44 -0.65 2.78
CA MET A 55 -2.28 -0.24 2.00
C MET A 55 -2.78 0.29 0.66
N GLU A 56 -2.42 1.53 0.35
CA GLU A 56 -2.83 2.23 -0.86
C GLU A 56 -1.62 2.44 -1.76
N HIS A 57 -1.78 2.11 -3.04
CA HIS A 57 -0.86 2.49 -4.11
C HIS A 57 -1.61 3.32 -5.16
N LEU A 58 -1.37 4.62 -5.15
CA LEU A 58 -1.76 5.53 -6.22
C LEU A 58 -0.59 5.70 -7.20
N ARG A 59 -0.79 5.33 -8.46
CA ARG A 59 0.24 5.43 -9.49
C ARG A 59 -0.32 5.94 -10.82
N THR A 60 0.49 6.76 -11.47
CA THR A 60 0.24 7.24 -12.83
C THR A 60 1.31 6.68 -13.74
N ILE A 61 0.89 5.99 -14.79
CA ILE A 61 1.77 5.28 -15.72
C ILE A 61 1.57 5.89 -17.10
N LYS A 62 2.66 6.33 -17.73
CA LYS A 62 2.69 6.68 -19.14
C LYS A 62 3.01 5.44 -19.96
N THR A 63 2.27 5.24 -21.05
CA THR A 63 2.46 4.10 -21.96
C THR A 63 3.17 4.51 -23.26
N GLU A 64 3.37 5.82 -23.44
CA GLU A 64 4.04 6.48 -24.57
C GLU A 64 4.97 7.60 -24.08
#